data_AF-A0A2N6CLH1-F1
#
_entry.id   AF-A0A2N6CLH1-F1
#
_cell.length_a   1.000
_cell.length_b   1.000
_cell.length_c   1.000
_cell.angle_alpha   90.00
_cell.angle_beta   90.00
_cell.angle_gamma   90.00
#
_symmetry.space_group_name_H-M   'P 1'
#
loop_
_entity.id
_entity.type
_entity.pdbx_description
1 polymer ?
#
loop_
_entity_poly.entity_id
_entity_poly.type
_entity_poly.pdbx_seq_one_letter_code
_entity_poly.pdbx_strand_id
1 'polypeptide(L)' 'MSSLWSWFVIVLAAVNILACFWLIRWTSKKSPGEEDTTGHVWDSDLAEYNNPLPRWWLWLFYLT' A
#
# COMPACT_ATOMS: atom_id res chain seq x y z
N MET A 1 -24.38 -21.91 -7.45
CA MET A 1 -23.72 -21.49 -6.19
C MET A 1 -24.79 -21.24 -5.14
N SER A 2 -24.62 -21.74 -3.90
CA SER A 2 -25.61 -21.46 -2.84
C SER A 2 -25.55 -19.98 -2.42
N SER A 3 -26.67 -19.40 -2.01
CA SER A 3 -26.74 -17.99 -1.60
C SER A 3 -25.75 -17.62 -0.49
N LEU A 4 -25.56 -18.52 0.50
CA LEU A 4 -24.62 -18.32 1.61
C LEU A 4 -23.17 -18.18 1.11
N TRP A 5 -22.71 -19.13 0.29
CA TRP A 5 -21.35 -19.10 -0.28
C TRP A 5 -21.10 -17.86 -1.15
N SER A 6 -22.11 -17.40 -1.91
CA SER A 6 -21.98 -16.18 -2.70
C SER A 6 -21.78 -14.95 -1.81
N TRP A 7 -22.62 -14.78 -0.77
CA TRP A 7 -22.52 -13.65 0.15
C TRP A 7 -21.22 -13.65 0.95
N PHE A 8 -20.77 -14.82 1.40
CA PHE A 8 -19.51 -14.97 2.10
C PHE A 8 -18.33 -14.44 1.27
N VAL A 9 -18.23 -14.89 0.00
CA VAL A 9 -17.13 -14.47 -0.90
C VAL A 9 -17.22 -12.98 -1.21
N ILE A 10 -18.41 -12.45 -1.47
CA ILE A 10 -18.62 -11.02 -1.78
C ILE A 10 -18.14 -10.15 -0.61
N VAL A 11 -18.57 -10.46 0.62
CA VAL A 11 -18.19 -9.68 1.80
C VAL A 11 -16.69 -9.75 2.04
N LEU A 12 -16.10 -10.95 1.95
CA LEU A 12 -14.68 -11.13 2.18
C LEU A 12 -13.84 -10.36 1.13
N ALA A 13 -14.21 -10.43 -0.15
CA ALA A 13 -13.54 -9.69 -1.21
C ALA A 13 -13.67 -8.17 -1.02
N ALA A 14 -14.87 -7.67 -0.71
CA ALA A 14 -15.09 -6.24 -0.47
C ALA A 14 -14.26 -5.72 0.72
N VAL A 15 -14.22 -6.48 1.83
CA VAL A 15 -13.39 -6.15 2.99
C VAL A 15 -11.91 -6.12 2.62
N ASN A 16 -11.44 -7.07 1.81
CA ASN A 16 -10.04 -7.10 1.37
C ASN A 16 -9.68 -5.87 0.51
N ILE A 17 -10.53 -5.49 -0.44
CA ILE A 17 -10.34 -4.29 -1.26
C ILE A 17 -10.27 -3.03 -0.38
N LEU A 18 -11.21 -2.90 0.56
CA LEU A 18 -11.22 -1.77 1.50
C LEU A 18 -9.98 -1.74 2.40
N ALA A 19 -9.50 -2.91 2.85
CA ALA A 19 -8.28 -3.02 3.64
C ALA A 19 -7.05 -2.57 2.85
N CYS A 20 -6.93 -2.97 1.57
CA CYS A 20 -5.86 -2.52 0.69
C CYS A 20 -5.90 -1.01 0.46
N PHE A 21 -7.08 -0.46 0.18
CA PHE A 21 -7.27 0.98 0.01
C PHE A 21 -6.86 1.75 1.27
N TRP A 22 -7.28 1.27 2.44
CA TRP A 22 -6.94 1.87 3.73
C TRP A 22 -5.43 1.82 4.00
N LEU A 23 -4.80 0.67 3.79
CA LEU A 23 -3.37 0.46 4.02
C LEU A 23 -2.52 1.42 3.16
N ILE A 24 -2.81 1.52 1.87
CA ILE A 24 -2.09 2.44 0.98
C ILE A 24 -2.27 3.88 1.42
N ARG A 25 -3.50 4.28 1.79
CA ARG A 25 -3.76 5.64 2.26
C ARG A 25 -2.93 5.98 3.49
N TRP A 26 -2.70 5.01 4.37
CA TRP A 26 -1.91 5.15 5.58
C TRP A 26 -0.40 5.26 5.28
N THR A 27 0.13 4.45 4.37
CA THR A 27 1.58 4.39 4.10
C THR A 27 2.08 5.33 3.00
N SER A 28 1.19 5.97 2.23
CA SER A 28 1.57 6.79 1.06
C SER A 28 2.32 8.10 1.36
N LYS A 29 2.51 8.48 2.64
CA LYS A 29 3.06 9.79 3.01
C LYS A 29 4.33 9.63 3.84
N LYS A 30 5.38 10.36 3.44
CA LYS A 30 6.58 10.61 4.25
C LYS A 30 6.24 11.53 5.43
N SER A 31 6.77 11.25 6.62
CA SER A 31 6.55 12.09 7.79
C SER A 31 7.41 13.37 7.72
N PRO A 32 6.94 14.53 8.23
CA PRO A 32 7.77 15.73 8.31
C PRO A 32 9.01 15.47 9.17
N GLY A 33 10.20 15.75 8.63
CA GLY A 33 11.47 15.60 9.34
C GLY A 33 12.12 14.22 9.22
N GLU A 34 11.55 13.29 8.44
CA GLU A 34 12.24 12.06 8.09
C GLU A 34 13.40 12.31 7.11
N GLU A 35 14.51 11.61 7.32
CA GLU A 35 15.66 11.60 6.42
C GLU A 35 15.28 11.03 5.04
N ASP A 36 16.11 11.31 4.04
CA ASP A 36 15.87 10.85 2.66
C ASP A 36 16.14 9.36 2.48
N THR A 37 16.89 8.74 3.38
CA THR A 37 17.12 7.29 3.43
C THR A 37 16.58 6.69 4.73
N THR A 38 16.47 5.37 4.77
CA THR A 38 16.00 4.63 5.96
C THR A 38 17.05 4.49 7.06
N GLY A 39 18.24 5.09 6.91
CA GLY A 39 19.35 5.04 7.87
C GLY A 39 20.15 3.74 7.88
N HIS A 40 19.76 2.74 7.09
CA HIS A 40 20.47 1.46 6.98
C HIS A 40 21.27 1.40 5.67
N VAL A 41 22.51 0.93 5.75
CA VAL A 41 23.40 0.73 4.61
C VAL A 41 23.72 -0.75 4.48
N TRP A 42 23.62 -1.24 3.24
CA TRP A 42 23.89 -2.60 2.81
C TRP A 42 25.03 -2.55 1.78
N ASP A 43 25.82 -3.61 1.64
CA ASP A 43 26.89 -3.71 0.63
C ASP A 43 27.78 -2.45 0.48
N SER A 44 28.19 -1.86 1.61
CA SER A 44 29.01 -0.64 1.71
C SER A 44 28.37 0.68 1.25
N ASP A 45 27.60 0.68 0.15
CA ASP A 45 27.04 1.90 -0.45
C ASP A 45 25.56 1.82 -0.86
N LEU A 46 24.90 0.67 -0.69
CA LEU A 46 23.48 0.49 -0.99
C LEU A 46 22.61 0.98 0.17
N ALA A 47 21.83 2.03 -0.05
CA ALA A 47 20.85 2.54 0.92
C ALA A 47 19.45 2.60 0.29
N GLU A 48 18.42 2.48 1.13
CA GLU A 48 17.02 2.57 0.70
C GLU A 48 16.50 4.00 0.86
N TYR A 49 15.94 4.56 -0.20
CA TYR A 49 15.33 5.89 -0.18
C TYR A 49 13.91 5.86 0.38
N ASN A 50 13.60 6.80 1.28
CA ASN A 50 12.28 7.00 1.86
C ASN A 50 11.44 7.99 1.03
N ASN A 51 11.20 7.63 -0.23
CA ASN A 51 10.37 8.42 -1.14
C ASN A 51 8.90 7.96 -1.07
N PRO A 52 7.93 8.89 -1.12
CA PRO A 52 6.53 8.50 -1.27
C PRO A 52 6.29 7.84 -2.64
N LEU A 53 5.28 6.98 -2.71
CA LEU A 53 4.88 6.34 -3.97
C LEU A 53 4.49 7.38 -5.03
N PRO A 54 4.84 7.17 -6.31
CA PRO A 54 4.45 8.07 -7.38
C PRO A 54 2.93 8.20 -7.49
N ARG A 55 2.43 9.44 -7.65
CA ARG A 55 0.98 9.69 -7.73
C ARG A 55 0.28 8.91 -8.85
N TRP A 56 0.93 8.77 -10.02
CA TRP A 56 0.38 8.00 -11.13
C TRP A 56 0.23 6.52 -10.79
N TRP A 57 1.17 5.95 -10.02
CA TRP A 57 1.12 4.56 -9.58
C TRP A 57 -0.03 4.34 -8.59
N LEU A 58 -0.23 5.28 -7.66
CA LEU A 58 -1.37 5.25 -6.73
C LEU A 58 -2.71 5.29 -7.49
N TRP A 59 -2.83 6.14 -8.51
CA TRP A 59 -4.04 6.18 -9.34
C TRP A 59 -4.29 4.88 -10.09
N LEU A 60 -3.25 4.25 -10.64
CA LEU A 60 -3.39 2.94 -11.26
C LEU A 60 -3.89 1.91 -10.24
N PHE A 61 -3.27 1.86 -9.05
CA PHE A 61 -3.71 0.94 -8.00
C PHE A 61 -5.17 1.16 -7.59
N TYR A 62 -5.65 2.41 -7.51
CA TYR A 62 -7.04 2.67 -7.16
C TYR A 62 -8.04 2.30 -8.26
N LEU A 63 -7.60 2.19 -9.51
CA LEU A 63 -8.46 1.88 -10.66
C LEU A 63 -8.54 0.39 -10.98
N THR A 64 -7.57 -0.41 -10.54
CA THR A 64 -7.44 -1.84 -10.88
C THR A 64 -7.51 -2.71 -9.64
#